data_AF-A0A561TUV6-F1
#
_entry.id   AF-A0A561TUV6-F1
#
_cell.length_a   1.000
_cell.length_b   1.000
_cell.length_c   1.000
_cell.angle_alpha   90.00
_cell.angle_beta   90.00
_cell.angle_gamma   90.00
#
_symmetry.space_group_name_H-M   'P 1'
#
loop_
_entity.id
_entity.type
_entity.pdbx_description
1 polymer ?
#
loop_
_entity_poly.entity_id
_entity_poly.type
_entity_poly.pdbx_seq_one_letter_code
_entity_poly.pdbx_strand_id
1 'polypeptide(L)'
;MTNQEIHFDYRSRSDYGVHEVIPCIDGIPLTDLIDRFETAARMDPAGDAYGGLIPEFYRFGPLEEHFHGRSTGGTGPKTPLLGCECGEWGCWPLMVGITVTDEQVVWDSFEQPYRKARDYSGFGPFRFDRRQYDDAVRVLSGTIGPDEA
;
A
#
# COMPACT_ATOMS: atom_id res chain seq x y z
N MET A 1 11.19 -2.07 20.48
CA MET A 1 10.52 -1.60 19.26
C MET A 1 9.40 -2.58 19.01
N THR A 2 8.17 -2.12 18.93
CA THR A 2 6.99 -2.99 18.82
C THR A 2 6.71 -3.20 17.34
N ASN A 3 6.64 -4.46 16.91
CA ASN A 3 6.19 -4.79 15.57
C ASN A 3 4.69 -4.52 15.48
N GLN A 4 4.26 -3.89 14.39
CA GLN A 4 2.87 -3.62 14.08
C GLN A 4 2.26 -4.84 13.40
N GLU A 5 0.94 -4.95 13.48
CA GLU A 5 0.16 -5.97 12.78
C GLU A 5 -0.27 -5.46 11.41
N ILE A 6 -0.04 -6.23 10.34
CA ILE A 6 -0.55 -5.94 9.00
C ILE A 6 -1.71 -6.89 8.62
N HIS A 7 -2.76 -6.33 8.05
CA HIS A 7 -3.80 -7.06 7.32
C HIS A 7 -4.04 -6.40 5.95
N PHE A 8 -4.63 -7.12 5.00
CA PHE A 8 -5.04 -6.57 3.72
C PHE A 8 -6.54 -6.75 3.55
N ASP A 9 -7.27 -5.64 3.58
CA ASP A 9 -8.70 -5.66 3.33
C ASP A 9 -8.92 -5.78 1.82
N TYR A 10 -9.50 -6.91 1.40
CA TYR A 10 -10.00 -7.12 0.06
C TYR A 10 -11.51 -6.90 0.05
N ARG A 11 -11.97 -5.80 -0.53
CA ARG A 11 -13.38 -5.40 -0.48
C ARG A 11 -13.92 -5.04 -1.85
N SER A 12 -15.21 -5.32 -2.06
CA SER A 12 -15.90 -4.95 -3.29
C SER A 12 -16.13 -3.45 -3.36
N ARG A 13 -15.88 -2.88 -4.54
CA ARG A 13 -16.06 -1.49 -4.89
C ARG A 13 -17.20 -1.37 -5.89
N SER A 14 -18.36 -0.91 -5.43
CA SER A 14 -19.62 -0.95 -6.17
C SER A 14 -19.63 -0.07 -7.44
N ASP A 15 -18.90 1.04 -7.40
CA ASP A 15 -18.82 2.05 -8.45
C ASP A 15 -18.20 1.51 -9.75
N TYR A 16 -17.36 0.46 -9.63
CA TYR A 16 -16.70 -0.19 -10.77
C TYR A 16 -17.02 -1.68 -10.90
N GLY A 17 -17.65 -2.29 -9.89
CA GLY A 17 -17.91 -3.73 -9.87
C GLY A 17 -16.63 -4.57 -9.76
N VAL A 18 -15.57 -3.99 -9.20
CA VAL A 18 -14.24 -4.60 -8.99
C VAL A 18 -13.94 -4.67 -7.49
N HIS A 19 -12.77 -5.20 -7.13
CA HIS A 19 -12.30 -5.20 -5.77
C HIS A 19 -11.11 -4.27 -5.60
N GLU A 20 -10.93 -3.79 -4.39
CA GLU A 20 -9.74 -3.05 -4.00
C GLU A 20 -9.06 -3.72 -2.82
N VAL A 21 -7.74 -3.57 -2.78
CA VAL A 21 -6.87 -3.99 -1.69
C VAL A 21 -6.43 -2.77 -0.93
N ILE A 22 -6.71 -2.73 0.37
CA ILE A 22 -6.26 -1.67 1.29
C ILE A 22 -5.46 -2.30 2.42
N PRO A 23 -4.17 -1.94 2.59
CA PRO A 23 -3.41 -2.35 3.76
C PRO A 23 -3.96 -1.71 5.04
N CYS A 24 -4.03 -2.49 6.12
CA CYS A 24 -4.46 -2.06 7.44
C CYS A 24 -3.35 -2.34 8.46
N ILE A 25 -2.88 -1.29 9.15
CA ILE A 25 -1.80 -1.38 10.14
C ILE A 25 -2.39 -1.16 11.54
N ASP A 26 -2.20 -2.12 12.44
CA ASP A 26 -2.81 -2.15 13.77
C ASP A 26 -4.34 -1.94 13.71
N GLY A 27 -4.99 -2.49 12.68
CA GLY A 27 -6.42 -2.36 12.42
C GLY A 27 -6.87 -1.01 11.85
N ILE A 28 -5.94 -0.10 11.53
CA ILE A 28 -6.26 1.20 10.91
C ILE A 28 -5.93 1.14 9.41
N PRO A 29 -6.88 1.44 8.51
CA PRO A 29 -6.61 1.52 7.08
C PRO A 29 -5.49 2.51 6.77
N LEU A 30 -4.60 2.14 5.84
CA LEU A 30 -3.49 3.00 5.44
C LEU A 30 -3.98 4.34 4.84
N THR A 31 -5.16 4.34 4.21
CA THR A 31 -5.86 5.54 3.72
C THR A 31 -6.13 6.54 4.85
N ASP A 32 -6.57 6.05 6.02
CA ASP A 32 -6.84 6.89 7.19
C ASP A 32 -5.54 7.38 7.84
N LEU A 33 -4.51 6.52 7.87
CA LEU A 33 -3.21 6.89 8.43
C LEU A 33 -2.57 8.03 7.62
N ILE A 34 -2.53 7.91 6.30
CA ILE A 34 -1.91 8.92 5.44
C ILE A 34 -2.71 10.23 5.45
N ASP A 35 -4.03 10.15 5.46
CA ASP A 35 -4.90 11.33 5.54
C ASP A 35 -4.67 12.14 6.83
N ARG A 36 -4.62 11.44 7.97
CA ARG A 36 -4.31 12.07 9.28
C ARG A 36 -2.92 12.69 9.28
N PHE A 37 -1.93 12.02 8.70
CA PHE A 37 -0.56 12.52 8.62
C PHE A 37 -0.46 13.79 7.77
N GLU A 38 -0.97 13.76 6.53
CA GLU A 38 -0.93 14.91 5.62
C GLU A 38 -1.69 16.11 6.18
N THR A 39 -2.83 15.86 6.81
CA THR A 39 -3.64 16.89 7.49
C THR A 39 -2.88 17.53 8.65
N ALA A 40 -2.27 16.72 9.52
CA ALA A 40 -1.48 17.21 10.65
C ALA A 40 -0.26 18.03 10.18
N ALA A 41 0.35 17.63 9.07
CA ALA A 41 1.46 18.32 8.42
C ALA A 41 1.02 19.53 7.58
N ARG A 42 -0.29 19.83 7.48
CA ARG A 42 -0.87 20.93 6.69
C ARG A 42 -0.45 20.91 5.22
N MET A 43 -0.36 19.72 4.63
CA MET A 43 0.05 19.55 3.24
C MET A 43 -1.12 19.82 2.29
N ASP A 44 -1.33 21.05 1.83
CA ASP A 44 -2.50 21.39 0.98
C ASP A 44 -2.32 21.00 -0.50
N PRO A 45 -3.31 20.39 -1.18
CA PRO A 45 -4.50 19.71 -0.62
C PRO A 45 -4.11 18.48 0.21
N ALA A 46 -4.55 18.42 1.48
CA ALA A 46 -4.21 17.31 2.38
C ALA A 46 -5.20 16.18 2.13
N GLY A 47 -4.70 15.02 1.72
CA GLY A 47 -5.58 14.07 1.05
C GLY A 47 -6.22 14.67 -0.21
N ASP A 48 -6.62 13.78 -1.10
CA ASP A 48 -7.80 13.89 -1.96
C ASP A 48 -8.03 12.44 -2.38
N ALA A 49 -8.46 11.75 -1.31
CA ALA A 49 -8.66 10.33 -1.04
C ALA A 49 -7.79 9.36 -1.84
N TYR A 50 -6.74 8.89 -1.17
CA TYR A 50 -6.11 7.65 -1.57
C TYR A 50 -7.16 6.52 -1.58
N GLY A 51 -7.21 5.77 -2.67
CA GLY A 51 -8.01 4.56 -2.82
C GLY A 51 -7.15 3.31 -2.67
N GLY A 52 -7.79 2.15 -2.49
CA GLY A 52 -7.08 0.88 -2.56
C GLY A 52 -6.51 0.62 -3.95
N LEU A 53 -5.56 -0.30 -4.03
CA LEU A 53 -5.11 -0.81 -5.32
C LEU A 53 -6.19 -1.71 -5.89
N ILE A 54 -6.48 -1.59 -7.18
CA ILE A 54 -7.45 -2.44 -7.89
C ILE A 54 -6.66 -3.41 -8.77
N PRO A 55 -6.43 -4.66 -8.33
CA PRO A 55 -5.67 -5.65 -9.11
C PRO A 55 -6.23 -5.88 -10.51
N GLU A 56 -7.56 -5.80 -10.67
CA GLU A 56 -8.25 -6.01 -11.96
C GLU A 56 -7.91 -4.94 -13.01
N PHE A 57 -7.60 -3.71 -12.57
CA PHE A 57 -7.24 -2.62 -13.47
C PHE A 57 -5.76 -2.59 -13.78
N TYR A 58 -4.93 -3.14 -12.88
CA TYR A 58 -3.50 -3.13 -13.06
C TYR A 58 -2.87 -4.41 -12.55
N ARG A 59 -2.23 -5.12 -13.48
CA ARG A 59 -1.45 -6.32 -13.17
C ARG A 59 -0.15 -5.92 -12.50
N PHE A 60 -0.18 -5.76 -11.18
CA PHE A 60 1.00 -5.57 -10.33
C PHE A 60 1.91 -6.81 -10.25
N GLY A 61 1.66 -7.83 -11.09
CA GLY A 61 2.24 -9.16 -10.97
C GLY A 61 1.67 -9.92 -9.78
N PRO A 62 2.32 -11.02 -9.36
CA PRO A 62 1.92 -11.75 -8.16
C PRO A 62 1.92 -10.80 -6.96
N LEU A 63 0.81 -10.71 -6.24
CA LEU A 63 0.70 -9.81 -5.07
C LEU A 63 1.75 -10.12 -4.00
N GLU A 64 2.16 -11.39 -3.91
CA GLU A 64 3.29 -11.77 -3.08
C GLU A 64 4.58 -11.03 -3.50
N GLU A 65 4.93 -11.02 -4.79
CA GLU A 65 6.10 -10.27 -5.24
C GLU A 65 5.93 -8.76 -5.06
N HIS A 66 4.72 -8.24 -5.29
CA HIS A 66 4.39 -6.83 -5.12
C HIS A 66 4.63 -6.34 -3.70
N PHE A 67 3.98 -6.95 -2.71
CA PHE A 67 4.07 -6.54 -1.32
C PHE A 67 5.42 -6.87 -0.68
N HIS A 68 6.26 -7.70 -1.32
CA HIS A 68 7.66 -7.85 -0.91
C HIS A 68 8.65 -6.89 -1.61
N GLY A 69 8.15 -5.92 -2.38
CA GLY A 69 9.01 -4.96 -3.08
C GLY A 69 9.77 -5.53 -4.28
N ARG A 70 9.35 -6.70 -4.80
CA ARG A 70 10.04 -7.40 -5.90
C ARG A 70 9.38 -7.19 -7.25
N SER A 71 8.12 -6.75 -7.30
CA SER A 71 7.47 -6.39 -8.56
C SER A 71 7.95 -5.02 -9.02
N THR A 72 8.88 -4.99 -9.97
CA THR A 72 9.47 -3.76 -10.50
C THR A 72 8.77 -3.30 -11.77
N GLY A 73 7.45 -3.42 -11.89
CA GLY A 73 6.63 -3.21 -13.10
C GLY A 73 6.71 -1.82 -13.76
N GLY A 74 7.91 -1.29 -14.00
CA GLY A 74 8.20 0.05 -14.51
C GLY A 74 8.22 1.14 -13.43
N THR A 75 7.90 0.85 -12.17
CA THR A 75 7.67 1.86 -11.12
C THR A 75 8.94 2.34 -10.39
N GLY A 76 10.11 1.80 -10.73
CA GLY A 76 11.37 2.09 -10.03
C GLY A 76 11.53 1.27 -8.74
N PRO A 77 12.38 1.71 -7.78
CA PRO A 77 12.72 0.93 -6.59
C PRO A 77 11.62 0.92 -5.51
N LYS A 78 10.48 1.59 -5.74
CA LYS A 78 9.39 1.72 -4.79
C LYS A 78 8.13 1.02 -5.30
N THR A 79 7.35 0.53 -4.34
CA THR A 79 6.11 -0.20 -4.56
C THR A 79 4.92 0.73 -4.31
N PRO A 80 3.92 0.79 -5.19
CA PRO A 80 2.67 1.48 -4.86
C PRO A 80 1.90 0.67 -3.81
N LEU A 81 1.45 1.33 -2.74
CA LEU A 81 0.57 0.74 -1.72
C LEU A 81 -0.88 1.21 -1.83
N LEU A 82 -1.09 2.42 -2.37
CA LEU A 82 -2.40 3.01 -2.57
C LEU A 82 -2.43 3.73 -3.93
N GLY A 83 -3.61 3.79 -4.52
CA GLY A 83 -3.91 4.56 -5.73
C GLY A 83 -4.74 5.80 -5.44
N CYS A 84 -5.34 6.39 -6.48
CA CYS A 84 -6.35 7.44 -6.30
C CYS A 84 -7.73 6.81 -6.05
N GLU A 85 -8.58 7.50 -5.29
CA GLU A 85 -9.99 7.12 -5.18
C GLU A 85 -10.69 7.08 -6.52
N CYS A 86 -10.21 7.72 -7.60
CA CYS A 86 -10.83 7.57 -8.92
C CYS A 86 -10.64 6.15 -9.53
N GLY A 87 -9.91 5.25 -8.85
CA GLY A 87 -9.64 3.89 -9.28
C GLY A 87 -8.40 3.75 -10.15
N GLU A 88 -7.84 4.85 -10.66
CA GLU A 88 -6.56 4.86 -11.35
C GLU A 88 -5.41 5.03 -10.34
N TRP A 89 -4.53 4.04 -10.27
CA TRP A 89 -3.42 4.07 -9.33
C TRP A 89 -2.39 5.14 -9.71
N GLY A 90 -2.16 5.36 -11.00
CA GLY A 90 -1.16 6.26 -11.53
C GLY A 90 -1.51 7.75 -11.39
N CYS A 91 -2.73 8.11 -11.04
CA CYS A 91 -3.08 9.51 -10.83
C CYS A 91 -2.43 10.08 -9.57
N TRP A 92 -2.52 9.35 -8.46
CA TRP A 92 -2.10 9.79 -7.13
C TRP A 92 -1.56 8.62 -6.29
N PRO A 93 -0.45 7.97 -6.68
CA PRO A 93 0.02 6.82 -5.95
C PRO A 93 0.73 7.21 -4.65
N LEU A 94 0.53 6.42 -3.60
CA LEU A 94 1.40 6.41 -2.42
C LEU A 94 2.45 5.31 -2.62
N MET A 95 3.69 5.71 -2.84
CA MET A 95 4.81 4.81 -3.08
C MET A 95 5.59 4.58 -1.79
N VAL A 96 6.14 3.38 -1.60
CA VAL A 96 6.90 3.00 -0.42
C VAL A 96 8.18 2.25 -0.79
N GLY A 97 9.23 2.39 0.02
CA GLY A 97 10.35 1.46 0.04
C GLY A 97 10.01 0.26 0.92
N ILE A 98 10.17 -0.96 0.38
CA ILE A 98 9.96 -2.20 1.14
C ILE A 98 11.31 -2.88 1.31
N THR A 99 11.74 -3.02 2.57
CA THR A 99 12.92 -3.81 2.92
C THR A 99 12.49 -5.08 3.63
N VAL A 100 12.82 -6.21 3.05
CA VAL A 100 12.54 -7.54 3.61
C VAL A 100 13.82 -8.12 4.18
N THR A 101 13.78 -8.55 5.44
CA THR A 101 14.87 -9.27 6.12
C THR A 101 14.34 -10.62 6.63
N ASP A 102 15.21 -11.42 7.24
CA ASP A 102 14.80 -12.71 7.82
C ASP A 102 13.86 -12.55 9.03
N GLU A 103 13.89 -11.40 9.71
CA GLU A 103 13.16 -11.17 10.96
C GLU A 103 12.00 -10.18 10.82
N GLN A 104 12.10 -9.22 9.90
CA GLN A 104 11.10 -8.17 9.73
C GLN A 104 10.93 -7.73 8.28
N VAL A 105 9.77 -7.14 8.00
CA VAL A 105 9.51 -6.32 6.83
C VAL A 105 9.37 -4.87 7.28
N VAL A 106 10.03 -3.95 6.57
CA VAL A 106 10.02 -2.52 6.88
C VAL A 106 9.45 -1.76 5.69
N TRP A 107 8.44 -0.93 5.97
CA TRP A 107 7.89 0.04 5.05
C TRP A 107 8.37 1.44 5.44
N ASP A 108 9.16 2.07 4.57
CA ASP A 108 9.70 3.39 4.80
C ASP A 108 9.81 4.21 3.51
N SER A 109 10.45 5.38 3.61
CA SER A 109 10.77 6.21 2.44
C SER A 109 9.53 6.50 1.57
N PHE A 110 8.40 6.77 2.22
CA PHE A 110 7.15 7.06 1.55
C PHE A 110 7.31 8.27 0.62
N GLU A 111 6.64 8.25 -0.53
CA GLU A 111 6.61 9.40 -1.43
C GLU A 111 5.33 9.47 -2.26
N GLN A 112 5.07 10.67 -2.74
CA GLN A 112 4.08 10.96 -3.77
C GLN A 112 4.86 11.54 -4.98
N PRO A 113 5.00 10.80 -6.10
CA PRO A 113 5.84 11.17 -7.24
C PRO A 113 5.52 12.51 -7.93
N TYR A 114 4.26 12.94 -7.92
CA TYR A 114 3.75 14.19 -8.47
C TYR A 114 3.80 15.37 -7.48
N ARG A 115 4.02 15.12 -6.18
CA ARG A 115 4.14 16.14 -5.12
C ARG A 115 5.50 16.03 -4.40
N LYS A 116 6.58 16.11 -5.17
CA LYS A 116 7.99 15.91 -4.72
C LYS A 116 8.46 16.80 -3.56
N ALA A 117 7.79 17.92 -3.29
CA ALA A 117 8.13 18.81 -2.19
C ALA A 117 7.57 18.35 -0.83
N ARG A 118 6.73 17.31 -0.79
CA ARG A 118 6.17 16.77 0.44
C ARG A 118 7.18 15.91 1.18
N ASP A 119 7.20 16.08 2.50
CA ASP A 119 8.07 15.35 3.41
C ASP A 119 7.27 14.28 4.18
N TYR A 120 7.44 13.02 3.79
CA TYR A 120 6.82 11.88 4.46
C TYR A 120 7.77 11.19 5.46
N SER A 121 8.90 11.81 5.81
CA SER A 121 9.89 11.21 6.73
C SER A 121 9.31 10.87 8.11
N GLY A 122 8.27 11.58 8.54
CA GLY A 122 7.55 11.32 9.80
C GLY A 122 6.37 10.35 9.69
N PHE A 123 6.03 9.83 8.51
CA PHE A 123 4.87 8.94 8.34
C PHE A 123 5.18 7.50 8.74
N GLY A 124 6.41 7.05 8.49
CA GLY A 124 6.93 5.76 8.91
C GLY A 124 8.21 5.93 9.75
N PRO A 125 9.04 4.88 9.86
CA PRO A 125 8.86 3.56 9.28
C PRO A 125 7.77 2.75 9.98
N PHE A 126 7.08 1.90 9.23
CA PHE A 126 6.29 0.79 9.79
C PHE A 126 7.12 -0.49 9.75
N ARG A 127 7.02 -1.30 10.81
CA ARG A 127 7.82 -2.50 11.03
C ARG A 127 6.91 -3.66 11.39
N PHE A 128 7.01 -4.73 10.61
CA PHE A 128 6.18 -5.92 10.76
C PHE A 128 7.07 -7.12 11.09
N ASP A 129 6.55 -8.04 11.90
CA ASP A 129 7.17 -9.35 12.07
C ASP A 129 7.15 -10.10 10.73
N ARG A 130 8.27 -10.74 10.37
CA ARG A 130 8.39 -11.37 9.05
C ARG A 130 7.34 -12.45 8.81
N ARG A 131 7.06 -13.29 9.81
CA ARG A 131 6.13 -14.42 9.64
C ARG A 131 4.70 -13.90 9.54
N GLN A 132 4.35 -12.95 10.40
CA GLN A 132 3.04 -12.31 10.39
C GLN A 132 2.76 -11.60 9.06
N TYR A 133 3.76 -10.91 8.51
CA TYR A 133 3.67 -10.26 7.21
C TYR A 133 3.44 -11.25 6.06
N ASP A 134 4.29 -12.28 5.98
CA ASP A 134 4.22 -13.29 4.92
C ASP A 134 2.88 -14.03 4.96
N ASP A 135 2.36 -14.34 6.16
CA ASP A 135 1.03 -14.95 6.33
C ASP A 135 -0.09 -14.04 5.83
N ALA A 136 -0.05 -12.74 6.13
CA ALA A 136 -1.06 -11.77 5.66
C ALA A 136 -1.07 -11.65 4.12
N VAL A 137 0.11 -11.59 3.50
CA VAL A 137 0.25 -11.54 2.04
C VAL A 137 -0.24 -12.84 1.39
N ARG A 138 0.04 -14.00 2.02
CA ARG A 138 -0.44 -15.31 1.55
C ARG A 138 -1.96 -15.41 1.61
N VAL A 139 -2.58 -14.93 2.69
CA VAL A 139 -4.05 -14.86 2.81
C VAL A 139 -4.63 -14.03 1.69
N LEU A 140 -4.11 -12.81 1.47
CA LEU A 140 -4.55 -11.94 0.38
C LEU A 140 -4.47 -12.63 -0.99
N SER A 141 -3.34 -13.26 -1.28
CA SER A 141 -3.10 -13.95 -2.55
C SER A 141 -4.07 -15.12 -2.75
N GLY A 142 -4.41 -15.84 -1.68
CA GLY A 142 -5.41 -16.90 -1.69
C GLY A 142 -6.85 -16.39 -1.90
N THR A 143 -7.15 -15.17 -1.46
CA THR A 143 -8.47 -14.54 -1.63
C THR A 143 -8.73 -14.09 -3.08
N ILE A 144 -7.69 -13.67 -3.81
CA ILE A 144 -7.83 -13.07 -5.15
C ILE A 144 -7.94 -14.11 -6.28
N GLY A 145 -7.68 -15.39 -6.00
CA GLY A 145 -7.86 -16.49 -6.95
C GLY A 145 -6.83 -16.49 -8.11
N PRO A 146 -6.57 -17.66 -8.74
CA PRO A 146 -5.51 -17.80 -9.74
C PRO A 146 -5.85 -17.28 -11.15
N ASP A 147 -7.07 -16.78 -11.41
CA ASP A 147 -7.50 -16.34 -12.75
C ASP A 147 -7.11 -14.90 -13.08
N GLU A 148 -6.59 -14.14 -12.10
CA GLU A 148 -6.22 -12.72 -12.25
C GLU A 148 -4.78 -12.41 -11.79
N ALA A 149 -3.88 -13.40 -11.84
CA ALA A 149 -2.43 -13.25 -11.63
C ALA A 149 -1.62 -13.36 -12.94
#